data_AF-A0A6N7FPI8-F1
#
_entry.id   AF-A0A6N7FPI8-F1
#
_cell.length_a   1.000
_cell.length_b   1.000
_cell.length_c   1.000
_cell.angle_alpha   90.00
_cell.angle_beta   90.00
_cell.angle_gamma   90.00
#
_symmetry.space_group_name_H-M   'P 1'
#
loop_
_entity.id
_entity.type
_entity.pdbx_description
1 polymer ?
#
loop_
_entity_poly.entity_id
_entity_poly.type
_entity_poly.pdbx_seq_one_letter_code
_entity_poly.pdbx_strand_id
1 'polypeptide(L)'
;MPLVFYLGTRPDIALKEDERNALIYWLLVTLMQRRYSRSGTTVIAQDVAALRSADPLPALYRNLGLLGHRPTITPASLAGKGSTSAYFSLSYLVARKREATDWWYGAPVKLSHDGSYRVEYHHIHPRARLTDRYGKAEVNDLANLAFISDKANRKISARSPERYFSELDEQQLVAHCVPTDGGLRTVDAFPAFVAARRALLAEAMTELLESYWPSFLDEASAEALAEATTALSVQAYGSTADAGTITLVAEAVAGGTRLAHVISYRALREALDDLADGRARR
;
A
#
# COMPACT_ATOMS: atom_id res chain seq x y z
N MET A 1 -2.64 19.99 3.22
CA MET A 1 -3.35 21.14 3.84
C MET A 1 -3.56 20.93 5.35
N PRO A 2 -4.14 19.82 5.83
CA PRO A 2 -4.35 19.62 7.28
C PRO A 2 -3.04 19.58 8.10
N LEU A 3 -2.02 18.86 7.63
CA LEU A 3 -0.71 18.83 8.33
C LEU A 3 -0.02 20.19 8.37
N VAL A 4 -0.11 20.99 7.31
CA VAL A 4 0.44 22.35 7.28
C VAL A 4 -0.26 23.22 8.32
N PHE A 5 -1.59 23.12 8.41
CA PHE A 5 -2.36 23.79 9.46
C PHE A 5 -1.90 23.35 10.86
N TYR A 6 -1.82 22.05 11.13
CA TYR A 6 -1.41 21.53 12.43
C TYR A 6 0.01 21.97 12.83
N LEU A 7 0.98 21.79 11.92
CA LEU A 7 2.37 22.18 12.17
C LEU A 7 2.56 23.69 12.29
N GLY A 8 1.72 24.50 11.62
CA GLY A 8 1.78 25.97 11.70
C GLY A 8 1.02 26.59 12.88
N THR A 9 0.18 25.82 13.58
CA THR A 9 -0.64 26.33 14.70
C THR A 9 -0.23 25.75 16.05
N ARG A 10 0.57 24.68 16.06
CA ARG A 10 1.11 24.12 17.30
C ARG A 10 2.19 25.05 17.89
N PRO A 11 2.44 24.96 19.22
CA PRO A 11 3.61 25.57 19.81
C PRO A 11 4.90 25.09 19.13
N ASP A 12 5.90 25.97 19.05
CA ASP A 12 7.23 25.68 18.49
C ASP A 12 8.04 24.79 19.45
N ILE A 13 7.58 23.55 19.60
CA ILE A 13 8.14 22.50 20.43
C ILE A 13 8.39 21.31 19.52
N ALA A 14 9.58 20.72 19.66
CA ALA A 14 9.95 19.54 18.90
C ALA A 14 8.92 18.42 19.06
N LEU A 15 8.48 17.86 17.93
CA LEU A 15 7.64 16.68 17.88
C LEU A 15 8.31 15.51 18.59
N LYS A 16 7.56 14.85 19.48
CA LYS A 16 7.99 13.54 19.99
C LYS A 16 8.00 12.52 18.86
N GLU A 17 8.78 11.47 19.02
CA GLU A 17 8.90 10.41 18.01
C GLU A 17 7.55 9.78 17.64
N ASP A 18 6.74 9.39 18.63
CA ASP A 18 5.43 8.78 18.39
C ASP A 18 4.47 9.74 17.66
N GLU A 19 4.45 11.03 18.04
CA GLU A 19 3.66 12.06 17.33
C GLU A 19 4.11 12.23 15.88
N ARG A 20 5.43 12.26 15.63
CA ARG A 20 6.00 12.36 14.29
C ARG A 20 5.62 11.15 13.45
N ASN A 21 5.75 9.95 14.01
CA ASN A 21 5.39 8.70 13.35
C ASN A 21 3.89 8.68 13.02
N ALA A 22 3.04 9.10 13.96
CA ALA A 22 1.60 9.25 13.75
C ALA A 22 1.26 10.19 12.58
N LEU A 23 1.95 11.33 12.46
CA LEU A 23 1.73 12.26 11.35
C LEU A 23 2.21 11.69 10.01
N ILE A 24 3.36 11.01 9.99
CA ILE A 24 3.90 10.36 8.79
C ILE A 24 2.95 9.25 8.33
N TYR A 25 2.54 8.37 9.24
CA TYR A 25 1.62 7.28 8.95
C TYR A 25 0.31 7.80 8.38
N TRP A 26 -0.29 8.80 9.05
CA TRP A 26 -1.52 9.45 8.58
C TRP A 26 -1.34 10.05 7.18
N LEU A 27 -0.21 10.69 6.88
CA LEU A 27 0.10 11.23 5.55
C LEU A 27 0.12 10.11 4.50
N LEU A 28 0.84 9.01 4.77
CA LEU A 28 0.95 7.91 3.82
C LEU A 28 -0.41 7.26 3.55
N VAL A 29 -1.21 7.00 4.58
CA VAL A 29 -2.56 6.42 4.43
C VAL A 29 -3.48 7.33 3.64
N THR A 30 -3.52 8.64 3.96
CA THR A 30 -4.41 9.58 3.26
C THR A 30 -4.07 9.70 1.78
N LEU A 31 -2.79 9.63 1.41
CA LEU A 31 -2.33 9.60 0.03
C LEU A 31 -2.82 8.33 -0.70
N MET A 32 -2.67 7.16 -0.08
CA MET A 32 -3.12 5.88 -0.66
C MET A 32 -4.63 5.81 -0.85
N GLN A 33 -5.40 6.26 0.14
CA GLN A 33 -6.87 6.31 0.07
C GLN A 33 -7.38 7.36 -0.92
N ARG A 34 -6.50 8.23 -1.45
CA ARG A 34 -6.86 9.40 -2.26
C ARG A 34 -7.95 10.23 -1.57
N ARG A 35 -7.86 10.35 -0.25
CA ARG A 35 -8.92 10.85 0.65
C ARG A 35 -9.56 12.16 0.19
N TYR A 36 -8.76 13.07 -0.36
CA TYR A 36 -9.22 14.41 -0.78
C TYR A 36 -9.65 14.52 -2.25
N SER A 37 -9.67 13.42 -3.01
CA SER A 37 -9.85 13.46 -4.48
C SER A 37 -11.28 13.68 -4.97
N ARG A 38 -12.31 13.44 -4.14
CA ARG A 38 -13.73 13.50 -4.56
C ARG A 38 -14.60 14.48 -3.76
N SER A 39 -14.22 14.81 -2.53
CA SER A 39 -14.92 15.80 -1.69
C SER A 39 -13.91 16.58 -0.83
N GLY A 40 -12.90 17.13 -1.51
CA GLY A 40 -11.73 17.73 -0.88
C GLY A 40 -12.08 18.75 0.18
N THR A 41 -12.99 19.68 -0.11
CA THR A 41 -13.33 20.78 0.82
C THR A 41 -13.98 20.29 2.12
N THR A 42 -14.98 19.41 2.05
CA THR A 42 -15.67 18.90 3.24
C THR A 42 -14.78 18.00 4.07
N VAL A 43 -14.03 17.09 3.43
CA VAL A 43 -13.12 16.18 4.14
C VAL A 43 -11.94 16.92 4.75
N ILE A 44 -11.39 17.93 4.06
CA ILE A 44 -10.36 18.81 4.63
C ILE A 44 -10.93 19.58 5.83
N ALA A 45 -12.16 20.10 5.75
CA ALA A 45 -12.78 20.82 6.86
C ALA A 45 -12.97 19.91 8.08
N GLN A 46 -13.39 18.66 7.89
CA GLN A 46 -13.50 17.66 8.96
C GLN A 46 -12.14 17.36 9.61
N ASP A 47 -11.09 17.18 8.81
CA ASP A 47 -9.76 16.89 9.34
C ASP A 47 -9.13 18.12 10.02
N VAL A 48 -9.40 19.34 9.54
CA VAL A 48 -9.02 20.59 10.23
C VAL A 48 -9.79 20.77 11.54
N ALA A 49 -11.07 20.43 11.59
CA ALA A 49 -11.85 20.47 12.83
C ALA A 49 -11.32 19.45 13.86
N ALA A 50 -11.00 18.22 13.42
CA ALA A 50 -10.35 17.22 14.28
C ALA A 50 -9.03 17.74 14.87
N LEU A 51 -8.23 18.43 14.06
CA LEU A 51 -6.96 19.03 14.48
C LEU A 51 -7.08 20.16 15.52
N ARG A 52 -8.28 20.72 15.72
CA ARG A 52 -8.57 21.75 16.75
C ARG A 52 -9.14 21.17 18.04
N SER A 53 -9.38 19.86 18.09
CA SER A 53 -9.91 19.21 19.28
C SER A 53 -8.88 19.12 20.40
N ALA A 54 -9.32 18.72 21.60
CA ALA A 54 -8.43 18.51 22.75
C ALA A 54 -7.38 17.41 22.48
N ASP A 55 -7.71 16.44 21.62
CA ASP A 55 -6.82 15.34 21.25
C ASP A 55 -6.73 15.17 19.71
N PRO A 56 -5.89 15.99 19.05
CA PRO A 56 -5.89 16.13 17.59
C PRO A 56 -5.58 14.84 16.81
N LEU A 57 -4.62 14.03 17.28
CA LEU A 57 -4.15 12.85 16.54
C LEU A 57 -5.20 11.73 16.55
N PRO A 58 -5.72 11.25 17.70
CA PRO A 58 -6.79 10.27 17.72
C PRO A 58 -8.05 10.73 16.97
N ALA A 59 -8.39 12.03 17.02
CA ALA A 59 -9.50 12.58 16.24
C ALA A 59 -9.27 12.45 14.71
N LEU A 60 -8.05 12.72 14.23
CA LEU A 60 -7.68 12.52 12.82
C LEU A 60 -7.76 11.05 12.39
N TYR A 61 -7.35 10.13 13.26
CA TYR A 61 -7.39 8.69 12.96
C TYR A 61 -8.80 8.12 12.99
N ARG A 62 -9.68 8.65 13.86
CA ARG A 62 -11.12 8.37 13.82
C ARG A 62 -11.72 8.73 12.46
N ASN A 63 -11.38 9.89 11.93
CA ASN A 63 -11.82 10.33 10.61
C ASN A 63 -11.31 9.44 9.46
N LEU A 64 -10.20 8.72 9.65
CA LEU A 64 -9.70 7.72 8.70
C LEU A 64 -10.36 6.35 8.82
N GLY A 65 -11.14 6.10 9.88
CA GLY A 65 -11.71 4.79 10.16
C GLY A 65 -10.66 3.75 10.58
N LEU A 66 -9.54 4.19 11.18
CA LEU A 66 -8.43 3.31 11.58
C LEU A 66 -8.38 3.01 13.08
N LEU A 67 -9.36 3.45 13.86
CA LEU A 67 -9.48 2.99 15.24
C LEU A 67 -9.85 1.50 15.24
N GLY A 68 -9.03 0.65 15.86
CA GLY A 68 -9.29 -0.80 15.91
C GLY A 68 -8.85 -1.60 14.70
N HIS A 69 -8.24 -0.98 13.68
CA HIS A 69 -7.84 -1.68 12.46
C HIS A 69 -6.45 -1.26 11.97
N ARG A 70 -5.55 -2.25 11.86
CA ARG A 70 -4.23 -2.12 11.24
C ARG A 70 -4.34 -2.48 9.74
N PRO A 71 -4.32 -1.50 8.83
CA PRO A 71 -4.48 -1.76 7.41
C PRO A 71 -3.20 -2.37 6.82
N THR A 72 -3.35 -3.53 6.18
CA THR A 72 -2.30 -4.20 5.42
C THR A 72 -2.45 -3.88 3.93
N ILE A 73 -1.32 -3.67 3.24
CA ILE A 73 -1.32 -3.56 1.78
C ILE A 73 -1.28 -4.97 1.21
N THR A 74 -2.22 -5.30 0.33
CA THR A 74 -2.28 -6.61 -0.32
C THR A 74 -1.85 -6.52 -1.78
N PRO A 75 -1.50 -7.64 -2.44
CA PRO A 75 -1.23 -7.63 -3.89
C PRO A 75 -2.39 -7.05 -4.71
N ALA A 76 -3.63 -7.26 -4.25
CA ALA A 76 -4.83 -6.72 -4.88
C ALA A 76 -4.90 -5.18 -4.79
N SER A 77 -4.43 -4.58 -3.68
CA SER A 77 -4.31 -3.12 -3.55
C SER A 77 -3.41 -2.50 -4.62
N LEU A 78 -2.42 -3.25 -5.10
CA LEU A 78 -1.44 -2.83 -6.12
C LEU A 78 -1.86 -3.13 -7.56
N ALA A 79 -2.91 -3.92 -7.77
CA ALA A 79 -3.36 -4.30 -9.11
C ALA A 79 -3.78 -3.07 -9.93
N GLY A 80 -3.21 -2.95 -11.14
CA GLY A 80 -3.50 -1.86 -12.07
C GLY A 80 -2.99 -0.48 -11.61
N LYS A 81 -2.16 -0.43 -10.57
CA LYS A 81 -1.47 0.80 -10.16
C LYS A 81 -0.26 0.99 -11.05
N GLY A 82 -0.03 2.22 -11.51
CA GLY A 82 1.16 2.61 -12.27
C GLY A 82 1.86 3.80 -11.62
N SER A 83 2.71 4.50 -12.38
CA SER A 83 3.55 5.60 -11.87
C SER A 83 2.81 6.83 -11.35
N THR A 84 1.51 6.98 -11.65
CA THR A 84 0.67 8.08 -11.14
C THR A 84 -0.04 7.76 -9.83
N SER A 85 0.13 6.53 -9.32
CA SER A 85 -0.48 6.06 -8.08
C SER A 85 0.33 6.51 -6.86
N ALA A 86 -0.33 6.75 -5.72
CA ALA A 86 0.37 6.95 -4.44
C ALA A 86 1.24 5.75 -4.05
N TYR A 87 0.87 4.55 -4.50
CA TYR A 87 1.66 3.33 -4.30
C TYR A 87 3.03 3.37 -5.02
N PHE A 88 3.18 4.18 -6.08
CA PHE A 88 4.48 4.40 -6.72
C PHE A 88 5.41 5.22 -5.84
N SER A 89 4.90 6.27 -5.19
CA SER A 89 5.68 7.03 -4.19
C SER A 89 6.04 6.15 -3.00
N LEU A 90 5.13 5.26 -2.58
CA LEU A 90 5.41 4.34 -1.48
C LEU A 90 6.47 3.30 -1.86
N SER A 91 6.46 2.76 -3.09
CA SER A 91 7.51 1.83 -3.53
C SER A 91 8.87 2.51 -3.60
N TYR A 92 8.93 3.82 -3.89
CA TYR A 92 10.17 4.60 -3.81
C TYR A 92 10.69 4.68 -2.38
N LEU A 93 9.82 4.98 -1.41
CA LEU A 93 10.19 5.03 0.01
C LEU A 93 10.66 3.66 0.51
N VAL A 94 10.02 2.58 0.07
CA VAL A 94 10.46 1.20 0.34
C VAL A 94 11.86 0.97 -0.21
N ALA A 95 12.12 1.29 -1.48
CA ALA A 95 13.44 1.13 -2.11
C ALA A 95 14.50 1.93 -1.35
N ARG A 96 14.18 3.15 -0.91
CA ARG A 96 15.07 3.99 -0.09
C ARG A 96 15.36 3.38 1.29
N LYS A 97 14.33 2.86 1.99
CA LYS A 97 14.47 2.21 3.30
C LYS A 97 15.29 0.92 3.19
N ARG A 98 15.18 0.20 2.07
CA ARG A 98 15.95 -1.01 1.76
C ARG A 98 17.31 -0.73 1.12
N GLU A 99 17.77 0.52 1.14
CA GLU A 99 19.07 0.95 0.60
C GLU A 99 19.33 0.52 -0.85
N ALA A 100 18.26 0.40 -1.64
CA ALA A 100 18.36 0.05 -3.04
C ALA A 100 19.19 1.10 -3.79
N THR A 101 20.05 0.63 -4.70
CA THR A 101 20.87 1.49 -5.56
C THR A 101 20.64 1.16 -7.03
N ASP A 102 21.22 1.97 -7.90
CA ASP A 102 21.32 1.67 -9.32
C ASP A 102 22.05 0.35 -9.56
N TRP A 103 21.48 -0.49 -10.42
CA TRP A 103 21.93 -1.86 -10.68
C TRP A 103 23.35 -2.02 -11.23
N TRP A 104 23.95 -1.00 -11.86
CA TRP A 104 25.32 -1.09 -12.39
C TRP A 104 26.26 0.00 -11.88
N TYR A 105 25.73 1.15 -11.49
CA TYR A 105 26.52 2.33 -11.20
C TYR A 105 26.49 2.71 -9.72
N GLY A 106 25.76 1.95 -8.88
CA GLY A 106 25.75 2.11 -7.43
C GLY A 106 25.25 3.48 -6.95
N ALA A 107 24.68 4.28 -7.83
CA ALA A 107 24.11 5.56 -7.46
C ALA A 107 22.86 5.31 -6.60
N PRO A 108 22.68 6.01 -5.47
CA PRO A 108 21.45 5.92 -4.69
C PRO A 108 20.23 6.26 -5.56
N VAL A 109 19.04 5.76 -5.21
CA VAL A 109 17.83 6.18 -5.92
C VAL A 109 17.55 7.66 -5.67
N LYS A 110 17.83 8.52 -6.67
CA LYS A 110 17.73 9.98 -6.56
C LYS A 110 16.39 10.51 -7.09
N LEU A 111 16.03 11.69 -6.60
CA LEU A 111 15.12 12.61 -7.29
C LEU A 111 15.91 13.29 -8.42
N SER A 112 15.31 13.49 -9.59
CA SER A 112 15.92 14.15 -10.73
C SER A 112 16.53 15.50 -10.35
N HIS A 113 17.69 15.80 -10.92
CA HIS A 113 18.47 17.02 -10.65
C HIS A 113 18.07 18.21 -11.55
N ASP A 114 17.10 18.05 -12.45
CA ASP A 114 16.68 19.05 -13.45
C ASP A 114 15.69 20.09 -12.91
N GLY A 115 15.57 20.21 -11.59
CA GLY A 115 14.59 21.09 -10.94
C GLY A 115 13.15 20.52 -10.95
N SER A 116 12.91 19.39 -11.61
CA SER A 116 11.69 18.61 -11.42
C SER A 116 11.93 17.62 -10.28
N TYR A 117 11.13 17.70 -9.21
CA TYR A 117 11.15 16.72 -8.11
C TYR A 117 10.55 15.37 -8.56
N ARG A 118 11.04 14.80 -9.66
CA ARG A 118 10.55 13.56 -10.24
C ARG A 118 11.51 12.43 -9.93
N VAL A 119 10.98 11.29 -9.53
CA VAL A 119 11.78 10.08 -9.34
C VAL A 119 12.01 9.45 -10.71
N GLU A 120 13.26 9.12 -11.05
CA GLU A 120 13.58 8.35 -12.27
C GLU A 120 13.19 6.89 -12.09
N TYR A 121 12.53 6.32 -13.10
CA TYR A 121 12.10 4.93 -13.08
C TYR A 121 12.01 4.37 -14.50
N HIS A 122 12.23 3.07 -14.63
CA HIS A 122 12.23 2.37 -15.92
C HIS A 122 11.59 0.98 -15.80
N HIS A 123 11.21 0.43 -16.95
CA HIS A 123 10.57 -0.89 -17.02
C HIS A 123 11.60 -2.00 -16.84
N ILE A 124 11.32 -2.95 -15.94
CA ILE A 124 12.15 -4.14 -15.71
C ILE A 124 12.10 -5.03 -16.95
N HIS A 125 10.91 -5.46 -17.35
CA HIS A 125 10.70 -6.06 -18.67
C HIS A 125 10.50 -4.91 -19.69
N PRO A 126 11.40 -4.74 -20.67
CA PRO A 126 11.32 -3.59 -21.58
C PRO A 126 10.02 -3.58 -22.37
N ARG A 127 9.39 -2.41 -22.50
CA ARG A 127 8.11 -2.24 -23.21
C ARG A 127 8.12 -2.85 -24.62
N ALA A 128 9.20 -2.68 -25.37
CA ALA A 128 9.36 -3.19 -26.73
C ALA A 128 9.29 -4.73 -26.83
N ARG A 129 9.41 -5.46 -25.71
CA ARG A 129 9.26 -6.91 -25.65
C ARG A 129 7.84 -7.36 -25.29
N LEU A 130 7.00 -6.45 -24.81
CA LEU A 130 5.70 -6.77 -24.20
C LEU A 130 4.52 -6.24 -25.00
N THR A 131 4.67 -5.13 -25.73
CA THR A 131 3.55 -4.40 -26.36
C THR A 131 2.75 -5.21 -27.38
N ASP A 132 3.33 -6.27 -27.95
CA ASP A 132 2.65 -7.13 -28.93
C ASP A 132 1.79 -8.22 -28.27
N ARG A 133 1.99 -8.50 -26.98
CA ARG A 133 1.34 -9.60 -26.24
C ARG A 133 0.51 -9.15 -25.04
N TYR A 134 0.85 -8.01 -24.43
CA TYR A 134 0.23 -7.54 -23.20
C TYR A 134 -0.33 -6.13 -23.35
N GLY A 135 -1.42 -5.87 -22.62
CA GLY A 135 -2.09 -4.58 -22.65
C GLY A 135 -1.25 -3.46 -22.04
N LYS A 136 -1.49 -2.22 -22.48
CA LYS A 136 -0.78 -1.04 -21.97
C LYS A 136 -0.84 -0.91 -20.43
N ALA A 137 -1.96 -1.29 -19.81
CA ALA A 137 -2.10 -1.25 -18.35
C ALA A 137 -1.17 -2.25 -17.65
N GLU A 138 -1.05 -3.48 -18.17
CA GLU A 138 -0.18 -4.53 -17.63
C GLU A 138 1.30 -4.16 -17.79
N VAL A 139 1.67 -3.68 -18.98
CA VAL A 139 3.04 -3.23 -19.26
C VAL A 139 3.48 -2.10 -18.33
N ASN A 140 2.55 -1.21 -17.96
CA ASN A 140 2.79 -0.06 -17.08
C ASN A 140 2.44 -0.32 -15.61
N ASP A 141 2.25 -1.58 -15.23
CA ASP A 141 2.01 -1.94 -13.86
C ASP A 141 3.20 -1.54 -12.97
N LEU A 142 2.91 -1.13 -11.74
CA LEU A 142 3.87 -0.77 -10.73
C LEU A 142 4.93 -1.85 -10.53
N ALA A 143 4.51 -3.12 -10.56
CA ALA A 143 5.42 -4.25 -10.42
C ALA A 143 6.37 -4.42 -11.61
N ASN A 144 6.19 -3.72 -12.73
CA ASN A 144 7.16 -3.68 -13.81
C ASN A 144 8.07 -2.43 -13.75
N LEU A 145 7.98 -1.58 -12.72
CA LEU A 145 8.80 -0.36 -12.60
C LEU A 145 9.90 -0.51 -11.56
N ALA A 146 11.13 -0.15 -11.91
CA ALA A 146 12.27 -0.08 -10.99
C ALA A 146 12.93 1.30 -11.04
N PHE A 147 13.54 1.70 -9.92
CA PHE A 147 14.16 3.01 -9.80
C PHE A 147 15.65 2.94 -10.09
N ILE A 148 15.98 2.97 -11.37
CA ILE A 148 17.36 2.90 -11.87
C ILE A 148 17.68 4.17 -12.66
N SER A 149 18.96 4.45 -12.87
CA SER A 149 19.39 5.61 -13.66
C SER A 149 19.09 5.42 -15.15
N ASP A 150 18.97 6.55 -15.86
CA ASP A 150 18.93 6.58 -17.32
C ASP A 150 20.10 5.82 -17.97
N LYS A 151 21.29 5.83 -17.33
CA LYS A 151 22.46 5.10 -17.83
C LYS A 151 22.27 3.59 -17.74
N ALA A 152 21.72 3.10 -16.62
CA ALA A 152 21.39 1.69 -16.45
C ALA A 152 20.28 1.27 -17.41
N ASN A 153 19.24 2.10 -17.56
CA ASN A 153 18.18 1.85 -18.53
C ASN A 153 18.69 1.78 -19.97
N ARG A 154 19.63 2.65 -20.37
CA ARG A 154 20.28 2.55 -21.69
C ARG A 154 21.08 1.25 -21.86
N LYS A 155 21.74 0.77 -20.79
CA LYS A 155 22.44 -0.52 -20.79
C LYS A 155 21.49 -1.71 -20.93
N ILE A 156 20.31 -1.64 -20.31
CA ILE A 156 19.24 -2.65 -20.50
C ILE A 156 18.71 -2.58 -21.94
N SER A 157 18.42 -1.39 -22.46
CA SER A 157 17.85 -1.19 -23.80
C SER A 157 16.62 -2.11 -24.00
N ALA A 158 16.59 -2.94 -25.04
CA ALA A 158 15.56 -3.93 -25.28
C ALA A 158 15.93 -5.34 -24.79
N ARG A 159 16.89 -5.51 -23.88
CA ARG A 159 17.31 -6.85 -23.41
C ARG A 159 16.27 -7.45 -22.48
N SER A 160 15.99 -8.75 -22.64
CA SER A 160 15.14 -9.50 -21.71
C SER A 160 15.80 -9.61 -20.33
N PRO A 161 15.05 -9.54 -19.21
CA PRO A 161 15.53 -9.86 -17.87
C PRO A 161 16.30 -11.18 -17.79
N GLU A 162 15.87 -12.18 -18.56
CA GLU A 162 16.57 -13.47 -18.70
C GLU A 162 18.05 -13.30 -19.08
N ARG A 163 18.38 -12.28 -19.87
CA ARG A 163 19.74 -12.02 -20.35
C ARG A 163 20.54 -11.08 -19.47
N TYR A 164 19.91 -10.10 -18.82
CA TYR A 164 20.66 -9.05 -18.10
C TYR A 164 20.66 -9.25 -16.59
N PHE A 165 19.72 -10.00 -16.00
CA PHE A 165 19.69 -10.23 -14.55
C PHE A 165 20.93 -10.98 -14.05
N SER A 166 21.53 -11.86 -14.87
CA SER A 166 22.78 -12.55 -14.50
C SER A 166 23.99 -11.61 -14.37
N GLU A 167 23.89 -10.37 -14.85
CA GLU A 167 24.91 -9.34 -14.70
C GLU A 167 24.71 -8.47 -13.45
N LEU A 168 23.61 -8.69 -12.72
CA LEU A 168 23.20 -7.86 -11.59
C LEU A 168 23.57 -8.53 -10.27
N ASP A 169 23.81 -7.70 -9.27
CA ASP A 169 23.86 -8.14 -7.88
C ASP A 169 22.44 -8.53 -7.44
N GLU A 170 22.29 -9.79 -7.02
CA GLU A 170 21.01 -10.32 -6.53
C GLU A 170 20.51 -9.55 -5.30
N GLN A 171 21.40 -9.02 -4.46
CA GLN A 171 21.02 -8.21 -3.31
C GLN A 171 20.32 -6.92 -3.74
N GLN A 172 20.73 -6.33 -4.86
CA GLN A 172 20.06 -5.15 -5.42
C GLN A 172 18.71 -5.51 -6.04
N LEU A 173 18.54 -6.70 -6.61
CA LEU A 173 17.22 -7.17 -7.04
C LEU A 173 16.28 -7.29 -5.84
N VAL A 174 16.73 -7.92 -4.75
CA VAL A 174 15.96 -8.06 -3.51
C VAL A 174 15.62 -6.70 -2.90
N ALA A 175 16.58 -5.75 -2.85
CA ALA A 175 16.35 -4.40 -2.35
C ALA A 175 15.27 -3.64 -3.14
N HIS A 176 15.19 -3.87 -4.46
CA HIS A 176 14.12 -3.36 -5.34
C HIS A 176 12.83 -4.19 -5.32
N CYS A 177 12.71 -5.17 -4.40
CA CYS A 177 11.61 -6.12 -4.30
C CYS A 177 11.38 -6.91 -5.61
N VAL A 178 12.45 -7.21 -6.34
CA VAL A 178 12.40 -8.00 -7.58
C VAL A 178 12.58 -9.48 -7.23
N PRO A 179 11.68 -10.37 -7.68
CA PRO A 179 11.83 -11.80 -7.43
C PRO A 179 13.07 -12.34 -8.13
N THR A 180 13.82 -13.21 -7.45
CA THR A 180 15.09 -13.73 -7.94
C THR A 180 14.95 -15.03 -8.73
N ASP A 181 13.76 -15.66 -8.71
CA ASP A 181 13.44 -16.86 -9.49
C ASP A 181 13.70 -16.65 -11.00
N GLY A 182 14.56 -17.50 -11.58
CA GLY A 182 14.89 -17.51 -12.99
C GLY A 182 13.69 -17.76 -13.91
N GLY A 183 12.72 -18.57 -13.46
CA GLY A 183 11.52 -18.93 -14.23
C GLY A 183 10.62 -17.73 -14.55
N LEU A 184 10.76 -16.63 -13.82
CA LEU A 184 9.94 -15.42 -13.98
C LEU A 184 10.51 -14.40 -14.99
N ARG A 185 11.68 -14.68 -15.58
CA ARG A 185 12.44 -13.67 -16.35
C ARG A 185 12.09 -13.61 -17.84
N THR A 186 11.21 -14.50 -18.31
CA THR A 186 10.81 -14.59 -19.73
C THR A 186 9.60 -13.70 -20.04
N VAL A 187 9.33 -13.44 -21.32
CA VAL A 187 8.13 -12.70 -21.75
C VAL A 187 6.85 -13.47 -21.41
N ASP A 188 6.88 -14.79 -21.52
CA ASP A 188 5.75 -15.67 -21.24
C ASP A 188 5.39 -15.70 -19.75
N ALA A 189 6.40 -15.62 -18.88
CA ALA A 189 6.23 -15.57 -17.44
C ALA A 189 5.92 -14.16 -16.90
N PHE A 190 5.79 -13.14 -17.76
CA PHE A 190 5.57 -11.75 -17.33
C PHE A 190 4.37 -11.56 -16.37
N PRO A 191 3.19 -12.20 -16.57
CA PRO A 191 2.10 -12.12 -15.61
C PRO A 191 2.46 -12.70 -14.23
N ALA A 192 3.21 -13.80 -14.21
CA ALA A 192 3.69 -14.42 -12.97
C ALA A 192 4.75 -13.54 -12.28
N PHE A 193 5.65 -12.92 -13.04
CA PHE A 193 6.59 -11.92 -12.53
C PHE A 193 5.87 -10.75 -11.84
N VAL A 194 4.85 -10.18 -12.50
CA VAL A 194 4.04 -9.09 -11.96
C VAL A 194 3.37 -9.54 -10.66
N ALA A 195 2.76 -10.72 -10.62
CA ALA A 195 2.11 -11.25 -9.42
C ALA A 195 3.09 -11.43 -8.26
N ALA A 196 4.24 -12.07 -8.51
CA ALA A 196 5.28 -12.30 -7.50
C ALA A 196 5.84 -10.99 -6.96
N ARG A 197 6.17 -10.03 -7.83
CA ARG A 197 6.69 -8.73 -7.42
C ARG A 197 5.66 -7.88 -6.68
N ARG A 198 4.37 -7.96 -7.05
CA ARG A 198 3.30 -7.29 -6.25
C ARG A 198 3.24 -7.82 -4.83
N ALA A 199 3.42 -9.13 -4.61
CA ALA A 199 3.44 -9.70 -3.26
C ALA A 199 4.61 -9.14 -2.43
N LEU A 200 5.83 -9.15 -2.99
CA LEU A 200 7.01 -8.59 -2.33
C LEU A 200 6.87 -7.09 -2.03
N LEU A 201 6.31 -6.32 -2.97
CA LEU A 201 6.05 -4.89 -2.76
C LEU A 201 4.98 -4.67 -1.69
N ALA A 202 3.90 -5.44 -1.68
CA ALA A 202 2.80 -5.30 -0.73
C ALA A 202 3.28 -5.55 0.72
N GLU A 203 4.06 -6.60 0.93
CA GLU A 203 4.72 -6.92 2.20
C GLU A 203 5.66 -5.77 2.62
N ALA A 204 6.59 -5.37 1.74
CA ALA A 204 7.56 -4.32 2.03
C ALA A 204 6.92 -2.95 2.34
N MET A 205 5.81 -2.63 1.67
CA MET A 205 5.06 -1.41 1.94
C MET A 205 4.30 -1.49 3.27
N THR A 206 3.80 -2.67 3.63
CA THR A 206 3.17 -2.91 4.94
C THR A 206 4.20 -2.72 6.05
N GLU A 207 5.38 -3.34 5.95
CA GLU A 207 6.50 -3.16 6.89
C GLU A 207 6.93 -1.67 7.03
N LEU A 208 6.89 -0.92 5.92
CA LEU A 208 7.18 0.51 5.94
C LEU A 208 6.12 1.28 6.75
N LEU A 209 4.83 0.99 6.52
CA LEU A 209 3.74 1.63 7.28
C LEU A 209 3.82 1.26 8.76
N GLU A 210 4.04 -0.02 9.08
CA GLU A 210 4.16 -0.49 10.46
C GLU A 210 5.29 0.20 11.23
N SER A 211 6.39 0.56 10.57
CA SER A 211 7.47 1.32 11.23
C SER A 211 7.08 2.74 11.66
N TYR A 212 5.93 3.24 11.21
CA TYR A 212 5.35 4.51 11.65
C TYR A 212 4.05 4.32 12.44
N TRP A 213 3.66 3.07 12.75
CA TRP A 213 2.42 2.81 13.48
C TRP A 213 2.46 3.49 14.86
N PRO A 214 1.48 4.34 15.19
CA PRO A 214 1.48 5.05 16.45
C PRO A 214 0.94 4.18 17.59
N SER A 215 1.62 4.22 18.74
CA SER A 215 1.31 3.37 19.89
C SER A 215 -0.07 3.61 20.49
N PHE A 216 -0.58 4.85 20.47
CA PHE A 216 -1.91 5.19 21.02
C PHE A 216 -3.08 4.48 20.31
N LEU A 217 -2.89 3.98 19.08
CA LEU A 217 -3.93 3.21 18.40
C LEU A 217 -4.07 1.80 18.95
N ASP A 218 -3.02 1.24 19.57
CA ASP A 218 -3.09 -0.07 20.19
C ASP A 218 -3.95 -0.03 21.45
N GLU A 219 -3.79 1.03 22.25
CA GLU A 219 -4.61 1.30 23.43
C GLU A 219 -6.09 1.51 23.06
N ALA A 220 -6.36 2.36 22.04
CA ALA A 220 -7.71 2.60 21.55
C ALA A 220 -8.37 1.34 20.96
N SER A 221 -7.58 0.47 20.32
CA SER A 221 -8.08 -0.80 19.78
C SER A 221 -8.43 -1.78 20.90
N ALA A 222 -7.60 -1.86 21.95
CA ALA A 222 -7.84 -2.71 23.11
C ALA A 222 -9.09 -2.28 23.90
N GLU A 223 -9.29 -0.97 24.10
CA GLU A 223 -10.47 -0.40 24.76
C GLU A 223 -11.74 -0.66 23.93
N ALA A 224 -11.71 -0.41 22.62
CA ALA A 224 -12.83 -0.70 21.73
C ALA A 224 -13.20 -2.20 21.68
N LEU A 225 -12.20 -3.09 21.71
CA LEU A 225 -12.42 -4.55 21.77
C LEU A 225 -12.98 -4.99 23.13
N ALA A 226 -12.56 -4.35 24.22
CA ALA A 226 -13.06 -4.64 25.56
C ALA A 226 -14.52 -4.20 25.77
N GLU A 227 -14.94 -3.13 25.09
CA GLU A 227 -16.31 -2.61 25.13
C GLU A 227 -17.23 -3.21 24.05
N ALA A 228 -16.67 -3.87 23.03
CA ALA A 228 -17.44 -4.46 21.95
C ALA A 228 -17.95 -5.86 22.32
N THR A 229 -19.28 -6.03 22.37
CA THR A 229 -19.88 -7.35 22.19
C THR A 229 -19.83 -7.70 20.71
N THR A 230 -18.85 -8.50 20.29
CA THR A 230 -18.73 -8.97 18.92
C THR A 230 -19.71 -10.13 18.69
N ALA A 231 -20.74 -9.91 17.88
CA ALA A 231 -21.69 -10.96 17.50
C ALA A 231 -21.67 -11.10 15.96
N LEU A 232 -21.00 -12.13 15.45
CA LEU A 232 -21.07 -12.47 14.04
C LEU A 232 -22.42 -13.17 13.77
N SER A 233 -23.34 -12.48 13.11
CA SER A 233 -24.55 -13.13 12.57
C SER A 233 -24.30 -13.54 11.12
N VAL A 234 -24.77 -14.71 10.72
CA VAL A 234 -24.71 -15.18 9.33
C VAL A 234 -26.13 -15.48 8.89
N GLN A 235 -26.63 -14.71 7.92
CA GLN A 235 -27.98 -14.89 7.39
C GLN A 235 -27.90 -15.25 5.91
N ALA A 236 -28.33 -16.46 5.54
CA ALA A 236 -28.45 -16.83 4.13
C ALA A 236 -29.87 -16.52 3.65
N TYR A 237 -29.98 -15.74 2.57
CA TYR A 237 -31.27 -15.45 1.93
C TYR A 237 -31.36 -16.15 0.59
N GLY A 238 -32.39 -16.98 0.39
CA GLY A 238 -32.71 -17.54 -0.91
C GLY A 238 -33.60 -16.56 -1.69
N SER A 239 -33.06 -15.90 -2.71
CA SER A 239 -33.84 -15.12 -3.68
C SER A 239 -34.14 -15.98 -4.90
N THR A 240 -35.42 -16.11 -5.27
CA THR A 240 -35.86 -16.78 -6.51
C THR A 240 -35.50 -15.99 -7.78
N ALA A 241 -35.02 -14.74 -7.66
CA ALA A 241 -34.62 -13.90 -8.79
C ALA A 241 -33.14 -14.07 -9.19
N ASP A 242 -32.27 -14.52 -8.27
CA ASP A 242 -30.80 -14.51 -8.44
C ASP A 242 -30.13 -15.87 -8.21
N ALA A 243 -30.82 -16.98 -8.50
CA ALA A 243 -30.26 -18.34 -8.46
C ALA A 243 -29.49 -18.69 -7.16
N GLY A 244 -29.95 -18.25 -5.99
CA GLY A 244 -29.44 -18.71 -4.69
C GLY A 244 -28.14 -18.07 -4.20
N THR A 245 -27.95 -16.77 -4.40
CA THR A 245 -26.77 -16.07 -3.86
C THR A 245 -26.83 -15.95 -2.32
N ILE A 246 -25.88 -16.59 -1.62
CA ILE A 246 -25.70 -16.45 -0.17
C ILE A 246 -25.00 -15.11 0.11
N THR A 247 -25.68 -14.19 0.80
CA THR A 247 -25.14 -12.91 1.24
C THR A 247 -24.77 -12.99 2.71
N LEU A 248 -23.48 -12.86 3.05
CA LEU A 248 -23.04 -12.84 4.44
C LEU A 248 -23.05 -11.41 4.95
N VAL A 249 -23.52 -11.17 6.17
CA VAL A 249 -23.52 -9.83 6.77
C VAL A 249 -22.83 -9.92 8.12
N ALA A 250 -21.64 -9.36 8.27
CA ALA A 250 -21.02 -9.23 9.58
C ALA A 250 -21.57 -8.00 10.29
N GLU A 251 -21.95 -8.18 11.55
CA GLU A 251 -22.42 -7.10 12.40
C GLU A 251 -21.50 -6.94 13.61
N ALA A 252 -21.21 -5.70 13.98
CA ALA A 252 -20.50 -5.35 15.19
C ALA A 252 -21.30 -4.30 15.96
N VAL A 253 -21.41 -4.48 17.27
CA VAL A 253 -22.04 -3.51 18.17
C VAL A 253 -21.02 -3.09 19.22
N ALA A 254 -20.71 -1.79 19.25
CA ALA A 254 -19.84 -1.18 20.24
C ALA A 254 -20.46 0.14 20.71
N GLY A 255 -20.61 0.33 22.03
CA GLY A 255 -21.11 1.58 22.62
C GLY A 255 -22.48 2.05 22.08
N GLY A 256 -23.37 1.13 21.69
CA GLY A 256 -24.69 1.45 21.10
C GLY A 256 -24.68 1.77 19.60
N THR A 257 -23.52 1.76 18.94
CA THR A 257 -23.39 1.91 17.48
C THR A 257 -23.36 0.54 16.82
N ARG A 258 -24.24 0.31 15.83
CA ARG A 258 -24.29 -0.91 15.02
C ARG A 258 -23.65 -0.67 13.67
N LEU A 259 -22.63 -1.46 13.34
CA LEU A 259 -22.01 -1.50 12.02
C LEU A 259 -22.37 -2.84 11.36
N ALA A 260 -22.91 -2.80 10.15
CA ALA A 260 -23.21 -3.99 9.36
C ALA A 260 -22.47 -3.89 8.02
N HIS A 261 -21.74 -4.94 7.64
CA HIS A 261 -21.02 -5.02 6.37
C HIS A 261 -21.38 -6.29 5.63
N VAL A 262 -21.76 -6.15 4.35
CA VAL A 262 -21.95 -7.30 3.46
C VAL A 262 -20.59 -7.88 3.08
N ILE A 263 -20.37 -9.15 3.41
CA ILE A 263 -19.17 -9.90 3.05
C ILE A 263 -19.49 -10.72 1.80
N SER A 264 -18.67 -10.53 0.76
CA SER A 264 -18.76 -11.38 -0.42
C SER A 264 -18.26 -12.79 -0.10
N TYR A 265 -18.84 -13.81 -0.74
CA TYR A 265 -18.40 -15.20 -0.59
C TYR A 265 -16.88 -15.38 -0.81
N ARG A 266 -16.31 -14.64 -1.77
CA ARG A 266 -14.87 -14.66 -2.03
C ARG A 266 -14.05 -14.17 -0.83
N ALA A 267 -14.43 -13.04 -0.24
CA ALA A 267 -13.74 -12.47 0.92
C ALA A 267 -13.86 -13.38 2.15
N LEU A 268 -15.01 -14.05 2.35
CA LEU A 268 -15.16 -15.05 3.40
C LEU A 268 -14.21 -16.23 3.18
N ARG A 269 -14.17 -16.76 1.95
CA ARG A 269 -13.33 -17.92 1.64
C ARG A 269 -11.84 -17.61 1.85
N GLU A 270 -11.38 -16.46 1.39
CA GLU A 270 -10.00 -15.99 1.62
C GLU A 270 -9.69 -15.90 3.13
N ALA A 271 -10.61 -15.35 3.94
CA ALA A 271 -10.43 -15.27 5.39
C ALA A 271 -10.44 -16.64 6.10
N LEU A 272 -11.27 -17.59 5.65
CA LEU A 272 -11.32 -18.95 6.19
C LEU A 272 -10.07 -19.77 5.81
N ASP A 273 -9.57 -19.60 4.59
CA ASP A 273 -8.34 -20.21 4.12
C ASP A 273 -7.13 -19.69 4.95
N ASP A 274 -7.07 -18.38 5.22
CA ASP A 274 -6.04 -17.79 6.09
C ASP A 274 -6.11 -18.28 7.56
N LEU A 275 -7.32 -18.57 8.05
CA LEU A 275 -7.56 -19.16 9.38
C LEU A 275 -7.13 -20.64 9.43
N ALA A 276 -7.43 -21.42 8.38
CA ALA A 276 -7.07 -22.82 8.27
C ALA A 276 -5.56 -23.01 8.13
N ASP A 277 -4.89 -22.10 7.42
CA ASP A 277 -3.43 -22.09 7.25
C ASP A 277 -2.66 -21.55 8.48
N GLY A 278 -3.36 -21.21 9.56
CA GLY A 278 -2.77 -20.72 10.81
C GLY A 278 -2.14 -19.32 10.73
N ARG A 279 -2.41 -18.58 9.64
CA ARG A 279 -1.88 -17.23 9.41
C ARG A 279 -2.66 -16.16 10.15
N ALA A 280 -3.88 -16.48 10.60
CA ALA A 280 -4.65 -15.66 11.50
C ALA A 280 -4.28 -15.94 12.98
N ARG A 281 -3.05 -15.62 13.40
CA ARG A 281 -2.74 -15.51 14.85
C ARG A 281 -1.88 -14.29 15.16
N ARG A 282 -2.54 -13.42 15.94
CA ARG A 282 -2.13 -12.18 16.64
C ARG A 282 -2.10 -10.92 15.79
#